data_AF-A0AAU4XTF6-F1
#
_entry.id   AF-A0AAU4XTF6-F1
#
_cell.length_a   1.000
_cell.length_b   1.000
_cell.length_c   1.000
_cell.angle_alpha   90.00
_cell.angle_beta   90.00
_cell.angle_gamma   90.00
#
_symmetry.space_group_name_H-M   'P 1'
#
loop_
_entity.id
_entity.type
_entity.pdbx_description
1 polymer ?
#
loop_
_entity_poly.entity_id
_entity_poly.type
_entity_poly.pdbx_seq_one_letter_code
_entity_poly.pdbx_strand_id
1 'polypeptide(L)'
;MPTPLDHEFVRSAALAADRTATPLAAGPDEEPAGVPHRGLARRVKTLVAAYRSPDSALHGSRRAVAAAMTHLRALRAAQTPTGLFAGGDNVQSPPDSAFTVNDVCDAHVLAAGAGPELREVTDALAEIAGAASGSLLTGGVHTPNHRWELCAALARLHRSFPDDRLLDRVGEWLSEGVDIDADGLYSERSALYAAHVSNPSLLLLAGVLGRADLLDAVERNLTTTLDLIRPDGTVETVHSRRQDQNLLFPLASYLPHYRLFAVRTGRGDFSRVARLAAAGGIDDPDLLAQTLLTPDLCRVLPAPAGETLPRDRYLTTARLAARASATAHTVVYGGSDVPGHRRIRSGLACNPTFLRLFAGDAVLDAVRLSRGFFDLGPFRAADMQRLAGHRYRLTETLTAAYYQPLPPDRRRGDGAYRTADEGRFSAAMAFADRPRDEVSHTTRVDVDLREDGADLRIDIGGPPVPWALEITFRPGGTVEGGVPLGDGRWCLTTGPMTYRAGADEIRIEADVEAGEPPAGPDRSDVLRYDPGQDHTVVGGTDATTGNRVYIGGHGPHTLTVALRARRPAPPV
;
A
#
# COMPACT_ATOMS: atom_id res chain seq x y z
N MET A 1 -12.71 34.39 -15.92
CA MET A 1 -11.76 34.02 -16.99
C MET A 1 -11.29 32.60 -16.74
N PRO A 2 -11.20 31.72 -17.74
CA PRO A 2 -10.64 30.38 -17.54
C PRO A 2 -9.20 30.51 -17.01
N THR A 3 -8.86 29.70 -16.00
CA THR A 3 -7.51 29.64 -15.43
C THR A 3 -6.50 29.32 -16.54
N PRO A 4 -5.33 29.99 -16.60
CA PRO A 4 -4.32 29.71 -17.63
C PRO A 4 -3.83 28.27 -17.59
N LEU A 5 -3.28 27.80 -18.71
CA LEU A 5 -2.63 26.49 -18.81
C LEU A 5 -1.22 26.51 -18.21
N ASP A 6 -0.87 25.44 -17.54
CA ASP A 6 0.46 25.14 -17.01
C ASP A 6 1.24 24.37 -18.08
N HIS A 7 1.85 25.12 -19.00
CA HIS A 7 2.61 24.55 -20.11
C HIS A 7 3.85 23.76 -19.67
N GLU A 8 4.40 24.03 -18.49
CA GLU A 8 5.53 23.27 -17.95
C GLU A 8 5.08 21.87 -17.53
N PHE A 9 3.97 21.79 -16.78
CA PHE A 9 3.38 20.51 -16.38
C PHE A 9 3.00 19.65 -17.60
N VAL A 10 2.36 20.25 -18.61
CA VAL A 10 1.95 19.52 -19.83
C VAL A 10 3.18 18.96 -20.56
N ARG A 11 4.26 19.75 -20.67
CA ARG A 11 5.50 19.32 -21.31
C ARG A 11 6.20 18.21 -20.53
N SER A 12 6.21 18.29 -19.19
CA SER A 12 6.74 17.21 -18.34
C SER A 12 5.94 15.91 -18.47
N ALA A 13 4.61 15.99 -18.56
CA ALA A 13 3.77 14.83 -18.84
C ALA A 13 4.06 14.22 -20.22
N ALA A 14 4.27 15.06 -21.25
CA ALA A 14 4.65 14.60 -22.58
C ALA A 14 6.02 13.91 -22.58
N LEU A 15 7.02 14.49 -21.91
CA LEU A 15 8.35 13.89 -21.75
C LEU A 15 8.29 12.55 -21.01
N ALA A 16 7.42 12.40 -20.01
CA ALA A 16 7.22 11.13 -19.30
C ALA A 16 6.66 10.04 -20.24
N ALA A 17 5.67 10.37 -21.05
CA ALA A 17 5.14 9.47 -22.07
C ALA A 17 6.21 9.12 -23.13
N ASP A 18 6.98 10.10 -23.60
CA ASP A 18 8.01 9.92 -24.63
C ASP A 18 9.13 8.97 -24.19
N ARG A 19 9.50 8.94 -22.90
CA ARG A 19 10.47 7.97 -22.36
C ARG A 19 10.04 6.53 -22.60
N THR A 20 8.74 6.25 -22.64
CA THR A 20 8.19 4.93 -22.96
C THR A 20 7.88 4.79 -24.45
N ALA A 21 7.27 5.79 -25.08
CA ALA A 21 6.75 5.71 -26.44
C ALA A 21 7.84 5.79 -27.52
N THR A 22 8.89 6.61 -27.31
CA THR A 22 9.94 6.81 -28.32
C THR A 22 10.72 5.53 -28.63
N PRO A 23 11.16 4.72 -27.64
CA PRO A 23 11.78 3.42 -27.92
C PRO A 23 10.86 2.48 -28.71
N LEU A 24 9.57 2.43 -28.38
CA LEU A 24 8.59 1.59 -29.09
C LEU A 24 8.40 2.04 -30.54
N ALA A 25 8.34 3.36 -30.78
CA ALA A 25 8.25 3.91 -32.13
C ALA A 25 9.57 3.79 -32.92
N ALA A 26 10.70 3.61 -32.26
CA ALA A 26 11.98 3.33 -32.92
C ALA A 26 12.02 1.93 -33.53
N GLY A 27 11.38 0.93 -32.91
CA GLY A 27 11.20 -0.43 -33.44
C GLY A 27 9.73 -0.76 -33.68
N PRO A 28 9.02 -0.13 -34.64
CA PRO A 28 7.57 -0.26 -34.77
C PRO A 28 7.09 -1.67 -35.17
N ASP A 29 7.98 -2.46 -35.77
CA ASP A 29 7.71 -3.84 -36.19
C ASP A 29 8.25 -4.88 -35.19
N GLU A 30 8.81 -4.44 -34.06
CA GLU A 30 9.30 -5.34 -33.01
C GLU A 30 8.13 -5.94 -32.24
N GLU A 31 7.98 -7.26 -32.33
CA GLU A 31 6.93 -8.00 -31.65
C GLU A 31 7.09 -7.88 -30.11
N PRO A 32 6.03 -7.47 -29.37
CA PRO A 32 6.11 -7.25 -27.93
C PRO A 32 6.03 -8.58 -27.15
N ALA A 33 6.96 -9.49 -27.41
CA ALA A 33 7.01 -10.82 -26.83
C ALA A 33 7.05 -10.77 -25.29
N GLY A 34 6.23 -11.59 -24.64
CA GLY A 34 6.16 -11.71 -23.18
C GLY A 34 5.48 -10.54 -22.46
N VAL A 35 4.98 -9.53 -23.17
CA VAL A 35 4.26 -8.41 -22.55
C VAL A 35 2.80 -8.83 -22.25
N PRO A 36 2.34 -8.72 -20.99
CA PRO A 36 0.97 -9.09 -20.64
C PRO A 36 -0.05 -8.11 -21.25
N HIS A 37 -1.29 -8.56 -21.43
CA HIS A 37 -2.37 -7.79 -22.05
C HIS A 37 -2.56 -6.38 -21.45
N ARG A 38 -2.46 -6.21 -20.12
CA ARG A 38 -2.49 -4.87 -19.47
C ARG A 38 -1.33 -3.98 -19.92
N GLY A 39 -0.14 -4.54 -20.05
CA GLY A 39 1.04 -3.82 -20.54
C GLY A 39 0.89 -3.42 -22.01
N LEU A 40 0.32 -4.28 -22.85
CA LEU A 40 0.04 -3.99 -24.26
C LEU A 40 -0.96 -2.84 -24.40
N ALA A 41 -2.10 -2.89 -23.70
CA ALA A 41 -3.12 -1.84 -23.75
C ALA A 41 -2.57 -0.49 -23.27
N ARG A 42 -1.79 -0.48 -22.18
CA ARG A 42 -1.13 0.74 -21.69
C ARG A 42 -0.18 1.33 -22.72
N ARG A 43 0.67 0.50 -23.35
CA ARG A 43 1.61 0.96 -24.40
C ARG A 43 0.87 1.57 -25.59
N VAL A 44 -0.22 0.95 -26.04
CA VAL A 44 -1.07 1.52 -27.10
C VAL A 44 -1.61 2.88 -26.68
N LYS A 45 -2.18 3.00 -25.48
CA LYS A 45 -2.70 4.27 -24.95
C LYS A 45 -1.62 5.35 -24.90
N THR A 46 -0.42 5.03 -24.40
CA THR A 46 0.72 5.96 -24.35
C THR A 46 1.16 6.39 -25.75
N LEU A 47 1.26 5.46 -26.72
CA LEU A 47 1.63 5.77 -28.12
C LEU A 47 0.60 6.70 -28.78
N VAL A 48 -0.70 6.45 -28.59
CA VAL A 48 -1.78 7.29 -29.11
C VAL A 48 -1.77 8.67 -28.45
N ALA A 49 -1.56 8.74 -27.12
CA ALA A 49 -1.45 10.02 -26.42
C ALA A 49 -0.24 10.85 -26.92
N ALA A 50 0.92 10.22 -27.08
CA ALA A 50 2.12 10.86 -27.62
C ALA A 50 1.91 11.34 -29.07
N TYR A 51 1.24 10.55 -29.91
CA TYR A 51 0.88 10.96 -31.26
C TYR A 51 0.04 12.24 -31.29
N ARG A 52 -0.90 12.39 -30.35
CA ARG A 52 -1.79 13.57 -30.25
C ARG A 52 -1.14 14.79 -29.60
N SER A 53 -0.18 14.53 -28.71
CA SER A 53 0.70 15.47 -28.03
C SER A 53 1.43 16.50 -28.90
N PRO A 54 1.08 17.80 -29.07
CA PRO A 54 1.99 18.73 -29.74
C PRO A 54 3.30 18.96 -28.96
N ASP A 55 3.31 18.63 -27.66
CA ASP A 55 4.49 18.71 -26.79
C ASP A 55 5.35 17.43 -26.81
N SER A 56 4.91 16.38 -27.51
CA SER A 56 5.64 15.11 -27.61
C SER A 56 6.48 15.04 -28.88
N ALA A 57 7.61 14.35 -28.81
CA ALA A 57 8.49 14.09 -29.95
C ALA A 57 7.83 13.21 -31.04
N LEU A 58 6.71 12.54 -30.71
CA LEU A 58 5.97 11.67 -31.60
C LEU A 58 4.71 12.31 -32.18
N HIS A 59 4.51 13.62 -32.04
CA HIS A 59 3.36 14.32 -32.61
C HIS A 59 3.18 14.02 -34.10
N GLY A 60 2.03 13.46 -34.49
CA GLY A 60 1.74 13.11 -35.90
C GLY A 60 2.64 12.00 -36.48
N SER A 61 3.41 11.27 -35.67
CA SER A 61 4.39 10.29 -36.13
C SER A 61 3.75 9.01 -36.68
N ARG A 62 3.99 8.72 -37.97
CA ARG A 62 3.59 7.43 -38.59
C ARG A 62 4.22 6.21 -37.92
N ARG A 63 5.42 6.37 -37.34
CA ARG A 63 6.10 5.28 -36.60
C ARG A 63 5.37 4.94 -35.31
N ALA A 64 4.82 5.94 -34.62
CA ALA A 64 3.99 5.70 -33.43
C ALA A 64 2.71 4.94 -33.78
N VAL A 65 2.08 5.25 -34.93
CA VAL A 65 0.91 4.52 -35.45
C VAL A 65 1.26 3.07 -35.75
N ALA A 66 2.36 2.83 -36.47
CA ALA A 66 2.82 1.47 -36.79
C ALA A 66 3.10 0.65 -35.51
N ALA A 67 3.81 1.23 -34.53
CA ALA A 67 4.06 0.61 -33.25
C ALA A 67 2.76 0.30 -32.49
N ALA A 68 1.79 1.22 -32.49
CA ALA A 68 0.49 1.01 -31.85
C ALA A 68 -0.27 -0.16 -32.49
N MET A 69 -0.25 -0.28 -33.82
CA MET A 69 -0.86 -1.40 -34.54
C MET A 69 -0.19 -2.74 -34.23
N THR A 70 1.14 -2.79 -34.13
CA THR A 70 1.86 -4.00 -33.70
C THR A 70 1.43 -4.45 -32.30
N HIS A 71 1.34 -3.52 -31.35
CA HIS A 71 0.88 -3.83 -30.00
C HIS A 71 -0.61 -4.22 -29.95
N LEU A 72 -1.46 -3.64 -30.80
CA LEU A 72 -2.87 -4.01 -30.93
C LEU A 72 -3.06 -5.42 -31.48
N ARG A 73 -2.27 -5.83 -32.48
CA ARG A 73 -2.29 -7.21 -32.99
C ARG A 73 -1.93 -8.21 -31.89
N ALA A 74 -0.87 -7.93 -31.14
CA ALA A 74 -0.48 -8.75 -30.00
C ALA A 74 -1.56 -8.79 -28.91
N LEU A 75 -2.19 -7.65 -28.63
CA LEU A 75 -3.28 -7.56 -27.65
C LEU A 75 -4.50 -8.38 -28.09
N ARG A 76 -4.89 -8.29 -29.37
CA ARG A 76 -5.98 -9.07 -29.95
C ARG A 76 -5.67 -10.57 -29.91
N ALA A 77 -4.42 -10.96 -30.16
CA ALA A 77 -3.99 -12.36 -30.06
C ALA A 77 -4.07 -12.92 -28.62
N ALA A 78 -3.96 -12.07 -27.59
CA ALA A 78 -4.15 -12.46 -26.20
C ALA A 78 -5.63 -12.55 -25.78
N GLN A 79 -6.57 -12.10 -26.63
CA GLN A 79 -8.00 -12.13 -26.37
C GLN A 79 -8.57 -13.51 -26.70
N THR A 80 -9.31 -14.08 -25.75
CA THR A 80 -9.90 -15.43 -25.88
C THR A 80 -11.24 -15.37 -26.62
N PRO A 81 -11.85 -16.53 -26.99
CA PRO A 81 -13.17 -16.56 -27.63
C PRO A 81 -14.30 -15.93 -26.82
N THR A 82 -14.15 -15.79 -25.49
CA THR A 82 -15.12 -15.08 -24.64
C THR A 82 -14.98 -13.56 -24.72
N GLY A 83 -13.96 -13.05 -25.43
CA GLY A 83 -13.62 -11.63 -25.45
C GLY A 83 -12.81 -11.16 -24.23
N LEU A 84 -12.64 -12.00 -23.22
CA LEU A 84 -11.74 -11.73 -22.09
C LEU A 84 -10.30 -12.07 -22.45
N PHE A 85 -9.34 -11.49 -21.73
CA PHE A 85 -7.92 -11.72 -22.00
C PHE A 85 -7.39 -12.92 -21.21
N ALA A 86 -6.53 -13.71 -21.85
CA ALA A 86 -5.76 -14.75 -21.18
C ALA A 86 -4.55 -14.12 -20.47
N GLY A 87 -4.32 -14.51 -19.21
CA GLY A 87 -3.15 -14.09 -18.45
C GLY A 87 -3.25 -14.39 -16.96
N GLY A 88 -2.10 -14.58 -16.30
CA GLY A 88 -2.01 -14.78 -14.85
C GLY A 88 -2.53 -16.14 -14.35
N ASP A 89 -2.80 -16.20 -13.06
CA ASP A 89 -3.42 -17.32 -12.34
C ASP A 89 -4.96 -17.31 -12.41
N ASN A 90 -5.55 -16.18 -12.81
CA ASN A 90 -7.00 -15.99 -12.91
C ASN A 90 -7.49 -16.05 -14.37
N VAL A 91 -7.58 -17.28 -14.88
CA VAL A 91 -7.87 -17.57 -16.30
C VAL A 91 -9.24 -17.00 -16.71
N GLN A 92 -9.28 -16.12 -17.73
CA GLN A 92 -10.50 -15.47 -18.25
C GLN A 92 -11.26 -14.66 -17.20
N SER A 93 -10.53 -13.87 -16.42
CA SER A 93 -11.08 -13.03 -15.35
C SER A 93 -11.71 -11.73 -15.88
N PRO A 94 -13.01 -11.47 -15.60
CA PRO A 94 -13.63 -10.17 -15.88
C PRO A 94 -12.90 -8.98 -15.24
N PRO A 95 -12.53 -8.98 -13.94
CA PRO A 95 -11.86 -7.82 -13.35
C PRO A 95 -10.44 -7.61 -13.93
N ASP A 96 -9.71 -8.68 -14.25
CA ASP A 96 -8.38 -8.53 -14.84
C ASP A 96 -8.42 -8.02 -16.29
N SER A 97 -9.48 -8.41 -17.02
CA SER A 97 -9.79 -7.88 -18.34
C SER A 97 -10.29 -6.43 -18.28
N ALA A 98 -11.03 -6.04 -17.23
CA ALA A 98 -11.50 -4.66 -17.04
C ALA A 98 -10.34 -3.65 -17.01
N PHE A 99 -9.24 -3.96 -16.31
CA PHE A 99 -8.02 -3.14 -16.36
C PHE A 99 -7.50 -2.88 -17.79
N THR A 100 -7.65 -3.86 -18.66
CA THR A 100 -7.20 -3.75 -20.07
C THR A 100 -8.20 -2.96 -20.90
N VAL A 101 -9.49 -3.23 -20.69
CA VAL A 101 -10.57 -2.55 -21.41
C VAL A 101 -10.64 -1.08 -21.02
N ASN A 102 -10.30 -0.70 -19.78
CA ASN A 102 -10.17 0.69 -19.38
C ASN A 102 -9.15 1.45 -20.25
N ASP A 103 -7.95 0.90 -20.42
CA ASP A 103 -6.91 1.48 -21.27
C ASP A 103 -7.31 1.47 -22.76
N VAL A 104 -7.92 0.39 -23.25
CA VAL A 104 -8.41 0.29 -24.64
C VAL A 104 -9.46 1.35 -24.93
N CYS A 105 -10.43 1.57 -24.04
CA CYS A 105 -11.47 2.56 -24.26
C CYS A 105 -10.94 3.99 -24.20
N ASP A 106 -9.95 4.27 -23.35
CA ASP A 106 -9.30 5.58 -23.32
C ASP A 106 -8.46 5.81 -24.58
N ALA A 107 -7.70 4.80 -25.02
CA ALA A 107 -7.00 4.87 -26.29
C ALA A 107 -7.97 5.08 -27.46
N HIS A 108 -9.16 4.45 -27.43
CA HIS A 108 -10.17 4.60 -28.48
C HIS A 108 -10.69 6.04 -28.55
N VAL A 109 -11.06 6.64 -27.42
CA VAL A 109 -11.50 8.05 -27.36
C VAL A 109 -10.40 8.99 -27.85
N LEU A 110 -9.16 8.73 -27.44
CA LEU A 110 -8.03 9.51 -27.92
C LEU A 110 -7.86 9.37 -29.43
N ALA A 111 -7.83 8.15 -29.96
CA ALA A 111 -7.62 7.88 -31.38
C ALA A 111 -8.74 8.46 -32.26
N ALA A 112 -10.00 8.24 -31.89
CA ALA A 112 -11.17 8.78 -32.59
C ALA A 112 -11.14 10.31 -32.64
N GLY A 113 -10.74 10.96 -31.55
CA GLY A 113 -10.61 12.41 -31.48
C GLY A 113 -9.42 13.00 -32.26
N ALA A 114 -8.50 12.17 -32.76
CA ALA A 114 -7.39 12.62 -33.62
C ALA A 114 -7.80 12.77 -35.09
N GLY A 115 -8.83 12.05 -35.55
CA GLY A 115 -9.31 12.11 -36.92
C GLY A 115 -8.90 10.89 -37.78
N PRO A 116 -9.06 10.99 -39.12
CA PRO A 116 -8.94 9.87 -40.05
C PRO A 116 -7.55 9.21 -40.09
N GLU A 117 -6.51 9.91 -39.65
CA GLU A 117 -5.13 9.42 -39.62
C GLU A 117 -4.94 8.26 -38.64
N LEU A 118 -5.80 8.14 -37.62
CA LEU A 118 -5.82 7.02 -36.68
C LEU A 118 -7.00 6.07 -36.90
N ARG A 119 -7.62 6.07 -38.09
CA ARG A 119 -8.81 5.24 -38.38
C ARG A 119 -8.57 3.75 -38.12
N GLU A 120 -7.47 3.19 -38.60
CA GLU A 120 -7.15 1.76 -38.38
C GLU A 120 -6.95 1.41 -36.90
N VAL A 121 -6.27 2.29 -36.16
CA VAL A 121 -6.08 2.16 -34.71
C VAL A 121 -7.43 2.23 -33.98
N THR A 122 -8.28 3.17 -34.39
CA THR A 122 -9.62 3.37 -33.83
C THR A 122 -10.52 2.14 -34.05
N ASP A 123 -10.52 1.60 -35.27
CA ASP A 123 -11.29 0.42 -35.66
C ASP A 123 -10.83 -0.82 -34.87
N ALA A 124 -9.52 -1.04 -34.76
CA ALA A 124 -8.97 -2.18 -34.01
C ALA A 124 -9.26 -2.10 -32.51
N LEU A 125 -9.18 -0.91 -31.91
CA LEU A 125 -9.55 -0.69 -30.51
C LEU A 125 -11.06 -0.96 -30.27
N ALA A 126 -11.91 -0.54 -31.20
CA ALA A 126 -13.35 -0.78 -31.12
C ALA A 126 -13.69 -2.28 -31.19
N GLU A 127 -13.02 -3.03 -32.07
CA GLU A 127 -13.19 -4.49 -32.16
C GLU A 127 -12.83 -5.18 -30.84
N ILE A 128 -11.68 -4.84 -30.26
CA ILE A 128 -11.20 -5.41 -28.99
C ILE A 128 -12.18 -5.09 -27.85
N ALA A 129 -12.63 -3.83 -27.76
CA ALA A 129 -13.58 -3.38 -26.74
C ALA A 129 -14.96 -4.06 -26.88
N GLY A 130 -15.49 -4.11 -28.10
CA GLY A 130 -16.76 -4.75 -28.40
C GLY A 130 -16.76 -6.24 -28.05
N ALA A 131 -15.68 -6.95 -28.36
CA ALA A 131 -15.55 -8.37 -28.02
C ALA A 131 -15.64 -8.65 -26.51
N ALA A 132 -15.08 -7.77 -25.67
CA ALA A 132 -15.08 -7.96 -24.21
C ALA A 132 -16.43 -7.59 -23.55
N SER A 133 -17.26 -6.78 -24.21
CA SER A 133 -18.41 -6.10 -23.59
C SER A 133 -19.42 -7.06 -22.96
N GLY A 134 -19.81 -8.12 -23.68
CA GLY A 134 -20.79 -9.10 -23.18
C GLY A 134 -20.31 -9.84 -21.94
N SER A 135 -19.03 -10.25 -21.92
CA SER A 135 -18.45 -10.99 -20.79
C SER A 135 -18.20 -10.11 -19.57
N LEU A 136 -17.90 -8.81 -19.76
CA LEU A 136 -17.80 -7.86 -18.66
C LEU A 136 -19.18 -7.54 -18.06
N LEU A 137 -20.22 -7.41 -18.90
CA LEU A 137 -21.59 -7.12 -18.45
C LEU A 137 -22.10 -8.19 -17.46
N THR A 138 -21.87 -9.47 -17.76
CA THR A 138 -22.29 -10.58 -16.88
C THR A 138 -21.19 -11.02 -15.90
N GLY A 139 -20.05 -10.34 -15.89
CA GLY A 139 -18.87 -10.71 -15.11
C GLY A 139 -19.04 -10.47 -13.59
N GLY A 140 -18.34 -11.28 -12.80
CA GLY A 140 -18.21 -11.15 -11.34
C GLY A 140 -16.85 -10.60 -10.91
N VAL A 141 -16.66 -10.42 -9.59
CA VAL A 141 -15.44 -9.86 -8.99
C VAL A 141 -15.03 -10.63 -7.73
N HIS A 142 -13.81 -10.38 -7.20
CA HIS A 142 -13.27 -11.03 -5.99
C HIS A 142 -12.93 -10.07 -4.84
N THR A 143 -12.74 -8.78 -5.11
CA THR A 143 -12.34 -7.77 -4.12
C THR A 143 -13.14 -6.48 -4.31
N PRO A 144 -13.20 -5.61 -3.29
CA PRO A 144 -13.91 -4.34 -3.39
C PRO A 144 -13.43 -3.43 -4.54
N ASN A 145 -12.13 -3.23 -4.72
CA ASN A 145 -11.60 -2.42 -5.84
C ASN A 145 -11.98 -2.95 -7.22
N HIS A 146 -12.13 -4.28 -7.38
CA HIS A 146 -12.55 -4.87 -8.66
C HIS A 146 -13.96 -4.41 -9.07
N ARG A 147 -14.83 -4.07 -8.11
CA ARG A 147 -16.15 -3.47 -8.42
C ARG A 147 -15.98 -2.16 -9.16
N TRP A 148 -15.10 -1.29 -8.66
CA TRP A 148 -14.85 0.04 -9.24
C TRP A 148 -14.15 -0.06 -10.59
N GLU A 149 -13.15 -0.95 -10.71
CA GLU A 149 -12.46 -1.18 -11.98
C GLU A 149 -13.41 -1.69 -13.08
N LEU A 150 -14.25 -2.67 -12.75
CA LEU A 150 -15.27 -3.21 -13.66
C LEU A 150 -16.30 -2.13 -14.04
N CYS A 151 -16.81 -1.39 -13.06
CA CYS A 151 -17.77 -0.32 -13.31
C CYS A 151 -17.18 0.76 -14.22
N ALA A 152 -15.92 1.14 -14.00
CA ALA A 152 -15.21 2.07 -14.87
C ALA A 152 -15.14 1.55 -16.31
N ALA A 153 -14.79 0.27 -16.51
CA ALA A 153 -14.74 -0.32 -17.85
C ALA A 153 -16.12 -0.31 -18.53
N LEU A 154 -17.18 -0.70 -17.82
CA LEU A 154 -18.55 -0.67 -18.33
C LEU A 154 -19.00 0.75 -18.70
N ALA A 155 -18.70 1.74 -17.87
CA ALA A 155 -19.01 3.14 -18.14
C ALA A 155 -18.24 3.69 -19.36
N ARG A 156 -16.97 3.30 -19.54
CA ARG A 156 -16.18 3.67 -20.74
C ARG A 156 -16.67 3.01 -22.02
N LEU A 157 -17.09 1.75 -21.91
CA LEU A 157 -17.72 1.03 -23.01
C LEU A 157 -19.01 1.75 -23.42
N HIS A 158 -19.91 2.05 -22.49
CA HIS A 158 -21.14 2.78 -22.77
C HIS A 158 -20.87 4.16 -23.41
N ARG A 159 -19.86 4.89 -22.91
CA ARG A 159 -19.47 6.20 -23.46
C ARG A 159 -19.09 6.14 -24.94
N SER A 160 -18.41 5.07 -25.37
CA SER A 160 -17.96 4.90 -26.76
C SER A 160 -18.96 4.14 -27.63
N PHE A 161 -19.69 3.20 -27.04
CA PHE A 161 -20.63 2.27 -27.67
C PHE A 161 -21.90 2.20 -26.80
N PRO A 162 -22.87 3.11 -26.98
CA PRO A 162 -24.03 3.21 -26.10
C PRO A 162 -24.83 1.89 -25.98
N ASP A 163 -24.91 1.38 -24.76
CA ASP A 163 -25.74 0.23 -24.35
C ASP A 163 -26.16 0.45 -22.88
N ASP A 164 -27.45 0.69 -22.64
CA ASP A 164 -27.97 1.06 -21.32
C ASP A 164 -27.80 -0.06 -20.29
N ARG A 165 -27.74 -1.33 -20.75
CA ARG A 165 -27.54 -2.49 -19.86
C ARG A 165 -26.20 -2.41 -19.12
N LEU A 166 -25.20 -1.75 -19.71
CA LEU A 166 -23.89 -1.53 -19.07
C LEU A 166 -24.04 -0.59 -17.88
N LEU A 167 -24.85 0.47 -17.99
CA LEU A 167 -25.10 1.41 -16.90
C LEU A 167 -26.03 0.82 -15.84
N ASP A 168 -27.01 0.00 -16.24
CA ASP A 168 -27.84 -0.75 -15.29
C ASP A 168 -26.96 -1.63 -14.38
N ARG A 169 -26.00 -2.35 -14.98
CA ARG A 169 -25.04 -3.17 -14.23
C ARG A 169 -24.12 -2.36 -13.33
N VAL A 170 -23.68 -1.18 -13.76
CA VAL A 170 -22.95 -0.24 -12.88
C VAL A 170 -23.83 0.19 -11.70
N GLY A 171 -25.11 0.46 -11.95
CA GLY A 171 -26.10 0.79 -10.93
C GLY A 171 -26.26 -0.30 -9.87
N GLU A 172 -26.27 -1.57 -10.27
CA GLU A 172 -26.32 -2.71 -9.35
C GLU A 172 -25.13 -2.70 -8.37
N TRP A 173 -23.89 -2.56 -8.87
CA TRP A 173 -22.70 -2.49 -8.02
C TRP A 173 -22.68 -1.26 -7.12
N LEU A 174 -23.09 -0.09 -7.64
CA LEU A 174 -23.17 1.14 -6.86
C LEU A 174 -24.26 1.10 -5.80
N SER A 175 -25.29 0.27 -5.96
CA SER A 175 -26.36 0.10 -4.96
C SER A 175 -25.88 -0.54 -3.65
N GLU A 176 -24.74 -1.24 -3.67
CA GLU A 176 -24.06 -1.75 -2.47
C GLU A 176 -23.32 -0.64 -1.68
N GLY A 177 -23.16 0.54 -2.27
CA GLY A 177 -22.42 1.67 -1.71
C GLY A 177 -20.90 1.59 -1.91
N VAL A 178 -20.26 2.77 -1.90
CA VAL A 178 -18.80 2.87 -1.92
C VAL A 178 -18.25 2.47 -0.55
N ASP A 179 -17.28 1.57 -0.51
CA ASP A 179 -16.70 0.99 0.70
C ASP A 179 -15.71 1.93 1.41
N ILE A 180 -16.08 3.21 1.54
CA ILE A 180 -15.30 4.24 2.22
C ILE A 180 -15.85 4.50 3.63
N ASP A 181 -14.99 4.47 4.64
CA ASP A 181 -15.39 4.67 6.02
C ASP A 181 -15.54 6.14 6.41
N ALA A 182 -15.89 6.42 7.67
CA ALA A 182 -16.03 7.77 8.22
C ALA A 182 -14.72 8.59 8.15
N ASP A 183 -13.58 7.90 8.28
CA ASP A 183 -12.24 8.46 8.25
C ASP A 183 -11.70 8.63 6.82
N GLY A 184 -12.44 8.27 5.76
CA GLY A 184 -12.00 8.42 4.37
C GLY A 184 -11.10 7.29 3.85
N LEU A 185 -11.03 6.15 4.56
CA LEU A 185 -10.30 4.98 4.10
C LEU A 185 -11.25 4.03 3.36
N TYR A 186 -10.82 3.56 2.18
CA TYR A 186 -11.46 2.41 1.54
C TYR A 186 -11.20 1.15 2.38
N SER A 187 -12.06 0.13 2.22
CA SER A 187 -12.00 -1.10 3.02
C SER A 187 -10.64 -1.82 2.97
N GLU A 188 -9.91 -1.67 1.86
CA GLU A 188 -8.59 -2.26 1.64
C GLU A 188 -7.44 -1.44 2.26
N ARG A 189 -7.70 -0.20 2.68
CA ARG A 189 -6.72 0.71 3.33
C ARG A 189 -5.41 0.87 2.56
N SER A 190 -5.45 0.65 1.25
CA SER A 190 -4.26 0.59 0.39
C SER A 190 -4.07 1.90 -0.32
N ALA A 191 -2.89 2.51 -0.14
CA ALA A 191 -2.50 3.69 -0.89
C ALA A 191 -2.35 3.37 -2.38
N LEU A 192 -1.84 2.18 -2.69
CA LEU A 192 -1.68 1.68 -4.06
C LEU A 192 -3.01 1.54 -4.79
N TYR A 193 -4.01 0.87 -4.18
CA TYR A 193 -5.31 0.72 -4.82
C TYR A 193 -6.16 1.99 -4.79
N ALA A 194 -6.01 2.86 -3.78
CA ALA A 194 -6.63 4.17 -3.82
C ALA A 194 -6.13 4.98 -5.02
N ALA A 195 -4.81 5.08 -5.22
CA ALA A 195 -4.20 5.85 -6.30
C ALA A 195 -4.44 5.25 -7.69
N HIS A 196 -4.35 3.94 -7.86
CA HIS A 196 -4.37 3.33 -9.20
C HIS A 196 -5.71 2.71 -9.62
N VAL A 197 -6.66 2.55 -8.69
CA VAL A 197 -7.91 1.81 -8.97
C VAL A 197 -9.13 2.61 -8.51
N SER A 198 -9.28 2.83 -7.21
CA SER A 198 -10.51 3.34 -6.62
C SER A 198 -10.76 4.80 -6.98
N ASN A 199 -9.80 5.70 -6.72
CA ASN A 199 -9.95 7.12 -7.05
C ASN A 199 -10.17 7.37 -8.55
N PRO A 200 -9.34 6.84 -9.48
CA PRO A 200 -9.56 7.08 -10.90
C PRO A 200 -10.87 6.48 -11.42
N SER A 201 -11.28 5.29 -10.94
CA SER A 201 -12.56 4.68 -11.31
C SER A 201 -13.75 5.50 -10.84
N LEU A 202 -13.76 5.93 -9.57
CA LEU A 202 -14.86 6.71 -9.01
C LEU A 202 -14.94 8.11 -9.63
N LEU A 203 -13.80 8.75 -9.95
CA LEU A 203 -13.75 10.02 -10.68
C LEU A 203 -14.36 9.91 -12.07
N LEU A 204 -14.02 8.85 -12.81
CA LEU A 204 -14.62 8.59 -14.11
C LEU A 204 -16.13 8.38 -13.98
N LEU A 205 -16.55 7.51 -13.06
CA LEU A 205 -17.97 7.19 -12.85
C LEU A 205 -18.77 8.44 -12.47
N ALA A 206 -18.22 9.30 -11.63
CA ALA A 206 -18.82 10.57 -11.29
C ALA A 206 -19.09 11.44 -12.53
N GLY A 207 -18.14 11.49 -13.46
CA GLY A 207 -18.27 12.24 -14.71
C GLY A 207 -19.30 11.65 -15.67
N VAL A 208 -19.31 10.32 -15.84
CA VAL A 208 -20.25 9.63 -16.74
C VAL A 208 -21.68 9.64 -16.20
N LEU A 209 -21.85 9.46 -14.89
CA LEU A 209 -23.16 9.33 -14.25
C LEU A 209 -23.70 10.63 -13.65
N GLY A 210 -22.91 11.70 -13.61
CA GLY A 210 -23.28 12.95 -12.95
C GLY A 210 -23.47 12.82 -11.43
N ARG A 211 -22.68 11.95 -10.77
CA ARG A 211 -22.84 11.57 -9.36
C ARG A 211 -21.83 12.28 -8.46
N ALA A 212 -22.28 13.30 -7.73
CA ALA A 212 -21.43 14.11 -6.85
C ALA A 212 -20.91 13.33 -5.63
N ASP A 213 -21.68 12.38 -5.10
CA ASP A 213 -21.30 11.55 -3.96
C ASP A 213 -20.06 10.66 -4.24
N LEU A 214 -19.82 10.31 -5.51
CA LEU A 214 -18.60 9.61 -5.91
C LEU A 214 -17.38 10.54 -5.90
N LEU A 215 -17.54 11.83 -6.23
CA LEU A 215 -16.49 12.83 -6.06
C LEU A 215 -16.17 13.06 -4.58
N ASP A 216 -17.22 13.15 -3.75
CA ASP A 216 -17.09 13.33 -2.31
C ASP A 216 -16.31 12.18 -1.67
N ALA A 217 -16.54 10.94 -2.10
CA ALA A 217 -15.77 9.78 -1.65
C ALA A 217 -14.27 9.95 -1.96
N VAL A 218 -13.93 10.35 -3.19
CA VAL A 218 -12.53 10.57 -3.59
C VAL A 218 -11.91 11.74 -2.82
N GLU A 219 -12.62 12.86 -2.65
CA GLU A 219 -12.10 13.99 -1.88
C GLU A 219 -11.85 13.63 -0.41
N ARG A 220 -12.74 12.85 0.21
CA ARG A 220 -12.55 12.35 1.58
C ARG A 220 -11.32 11.47 1.69
N ASN A 221 -11.09 10.59 0.72
CA ASN A 221 -9.88 9.78 0.67
C ASN A 221 -8.62 10.65 0.56
N LEU A 222 -8.57 11.58 -0.40
CA LEU A 222 -7.42 12.49 -0.57
C LEU A 222 -7.19 13.37 0.65
N THR A 223 -8.25 13.84 1.30
CA THR A 223 -8.16 14.64 2.53
C THR A 223 -7.50 13.85 3.64
N THR A 224 -7.86 12.58 3.82
CA THR A 224 -7.23 11.70 4.82
C THR A 224 -5.80 11.34 4.45
N THR A 225 -5.50 11.15 3.16
CA THR A 225 -4.14 10.88 2.69
C THR A 225 -3.18 12.03 3.01
N LEU A 226 -3.63 13.29 3.12
CA LEU A 226 -2.79 14.40 3.59
C LEU A 226 -2.08 14.06 4.90
N ASP A 227 -2.77 13.38 5.81
CA ASP A 227 -2.22 13.02 7.11
C ASP A 227 -1.21 11.88 7.07
N LEU A 228 -1.27 11.07 6.00
CA LEU A 228 -0.44 9.89 5.76
C LEU A 228 0.83 10.20 4.95
N ILE A 229 0.94 11.38 4.35
CA ILE A 229 2.15 11.81 3.61
C ILE A 229 3.32 11.96 4.57
N ARG A 230 4.46 11.36 4.21
CA ARG A 230 5.72 11.38 4.96
C ARG A 230 6.71 12.38 4.35
N PRO A 231 7.69 12.89 5.13
CA PRO A 231 8.65 13.90 4.65
C PRO A 231 9.54 13.43 3.49
N ASP A 232 9.72 12.11 3.37
CA ASP A 232 10.51 11.47 2.31
C ASP A 232 9.75 11.29 0.98
N GLY A 233 8.58 11.92 0.83
CA GLY A 233 7.77 11.82 -0.38
C GLY A 233 7.03 10.49 -0.52
N THR A 234 6.88 9.71 0.55
CA THR A 234 6.08 8.49 0.58
C THR A 234 4.71 8.69 1.25
N VAL A 235 3.81 7.74 1.04
CA VAL A 235 2.54 7.62 1.78
C VAL A 235 2.67 6.48 2.78
N GLU A 236 2.22 6.69 4.02
CA GLU A 236 2.19 5.65 5.05
C GLU A 236 1.27 4.49 4.64
N THR A 237 1.80 3.27 4.68
CA THR A 237 1.11 2.04 4.24
C THR A 237 1.09 0.93 5.29
N VAL A 238 1.66 1.11 6.48
CA VAL A 238 1.72 0.06 7.52
C VAL A 238 0.36 -0.53 7.88
N HIS A 239 -0.70 0.27 7.72
CA HIS A 239 -2.10 -0.08 8.00
C HIS A 239 -2.84 -0.73 6.82
N SER A 240 -2.19 -0.89 5.67
CA SER A 240 -2.79 -1.45 4.47
C SER A 240 -3.12 -2.93 4.64
N ARG A 241 -4.18 -3.38 3.97
CA ARG A 241 -4.57 -4.79 3.85
C ARG A 241 -4.05 -5.44 2.56
N ARG A 242 -3.27 -4.70 1.77
CA ARG A 242 -2.74 -5.12 0.47
C ARG A 242 -1.21 -5.18 0.50
N GLN A 243 -0.62 -5.54 -0.64
CA GLN A 243 0.82 -5.78 -0.79
C GLN A 243 1.68 -4.55 -0.46
N ASP A 244 1.13 -3.35 -0.59
CA ASP A 244 1.81 -2.08 -0.27
C ASP A 244 2.10 -1.90 1.22
N GLN A 245 1.51 -2.72 2.11
CA GLN A 245 1.85 -2.71 3.55
C GLN A 245 3.33 -3.02 3.83
N ASN A 246 4.05 -3.58 2.86
CA ASN A 246 5.48 -3.91 2.94
C ASN A 246 6.33 -3.12 1.92
N LEU A 247 5.77 -2.10 1.27
CA LEU A 247 6.43 -1.34 0.22
C LEU A 247 6.45 0.15 0.57
N LEU A 248 7.51 0.84 0.13
CA LEU A 248 7.51 2.30 0.09
C LEU A 248 6.62 2.74 -1.07
N PHE A 249 5.51 3.39 -0.77
CA PHE A 249 4.58 3.86 -1.79
C PHE A 249 4.82 5.34 -2.11
N PRO A 250 5.19 5.70 -3.36
CA PRO A 250 5.54 7.08 -3.71
C PRO A 250 4.30 7.98 -3.76
N LEU A 251 4.42 9.19 -3.23
CA LEU A 251 3.39 10.23 -3.32
C LEU A 251 3.10 10.64 -4.77
N ALA A 252 4.08 10.50 -5.68
CA ALA A 252 3.95 10.84 -7.09
C ALA A 252 2.73 10.18 -7.76
N SER A 253 2.33 8.97 -7.35
CA SER A 253 1.13 8.29 -7.87
C SER A 253 -0.20 9.03 -7.58
N TYR A 254 -0.22 9.95 -6.61
CA TYR A 254 -1.39 10.78 -6.30
C TYR A 254 -1.40 12.13 -7.02
N LEU A 255 -0.33 12.48 -7.75
CA LEU A 255 -0.20 13.76 -8.45
C LEU A 255 -1.44 14.16 -9.28
N PRO A 256 -1.98 13.31 -10.20
CA PRO A 256 -3.14 13.69 -10.99
C PRO A 256 -4.36 14.00 -10.12
N HIS A 257 -4.61 13.22 -9.07
CA HIS A 257 -5.76 13.40 -8.19
C HIS A 257 -5.69 14.71 -7.40
N TYR A 258 -4.58 14.97 -6.71
CA TYR A 258 -4.42 16.21 -5.95
C TYR A 258 -4.44 17.43 -6.85
N ARG A 259 -3.82 17.35 -8.03
CA ARG A 259 -3.84 18.44 -9.01
C ARG A 259 -5.25 18.74 -9.49
N LEU A 260 -6.00 17.70 -9.87
CA LEU A 260 -7.36 17.84 -10.37
C LEU A 260 -8.27 18.50 -9.34
N PHE A 261 -8.27 17.99 -8.11
CA PHE A 261 -9.10 18.55 -7.04
C PHE A 261 -8.65 19.95 -6.67
N ALA A 262 -7.35 20.22 -6.54
CA ALA A 262 -6.86 21.58 -6.28
C ALA A 262 -7.39 22.57 -7.31
N VAL A 263 -7.30 22.26 -8.60
CA VAL A 263 -7.80 23.11 -9.68
C VAL A 263 -9.32 23.31 -9.60
N ARG A 264 -10.08 22.26 -9.30
CA ARG A 264 -11.55 22.30 -9.28
C ARG A 264 -12.15 22.94 -8.03
N THR A 265 -11.50 22.78 -6.88
CA THR A 265 -12.03 23.22 -5.58
C THR A 265 -11.31 24.44 -5.01
N GLY A 266 -10.17 24.83 -5.57
CA GLY A 266 -9.35 25.94 -5.07
C GLY A 266 -8.56 25.60 -3.79
N ARG A 267 -8.50 24.32 -3.41
CA ARG A 267 -7.84 23.85 -2.19
C ARG A 267 -6.32 24.00 -2.24
N GLY A 268 -5.80 24.98 -1.48
CA GLY A 268 -4.37 25.27 -1.41
C GLY A 268 -3.53 24.17 -0.75
N ASP A 269 -4.10 23.41 0.17
CA ASP A 269 -3.44 22.24 0.78
C ASP A 269 -3.21 21.11 -0.25
N PHE A 270 -4.17 20.88 -1.14
CA PHE A 270 -4.02 19.97 -2.27
C PHE A 270 -3.02 20.52 -3.30
N SER A 271 -3.01 21.83 -3.58
CA SER A 271 -1.98 22.45 -4.41
C SER A 271 -0.57 22.21 -3.86
N ARG A 272 -0.38 22.35 -2.54
CA ARG A 272 0.92 22.08 -1.89
C ARG A 272 1.35 20.64 -2.12
N VAL A 273 0.44 19.68 -1.92
CA VAL A 273 0.75 18.26 -2.09
C VAL A 273 0.98 17.89 -3.55
N ALA A 274 0.23 18.45 -4.50
CA ALA A 274 0.48 18.25 -5.92
C ALA A 274 1.87 18.76 -6.32
N ARG A 275 2.33 19.89 -5.78
CA ARG A 275 3.70 20.38 -5.99
C ARG A 275 4.75 19.44 -5.39
N LEU A 276 4.52 18.95 -4.16
CA LEU A 276 5.40 17.99 -3.51
C LEU A 276 5.50 16.68 -4.30
N ALA A 277 4.37 16.16 -4.79
CA ALA A 277 4.30 14.94 -5.59
C ALA A 277 5.06 15.04 -6.91
N ALA A 278 5.20 16.24 -7.47
CA ALA A 278 5.93 16.51 -8.71
C ALA A 278 7.40 16.94 -8.49
N ALA A 279 7.84 17.16 -7.24
CA ALA A 279 9.13 17.76 -6.94
C ALA A 279 10.33 16.92 -7.41
N GLY A 280 10.18 15.58 -7.42
CA GLY A 280 11.17 14.65 -7.93
C GLY A 280 11.18 14.48 -9.46
N GLY A 281 10.32 15.21 -10.18
CA GLY A 281 10.04 14.98 -11.59
C GLY A 281 8.76 14.18 -11.80
N ILE A 282 8.28 14.17 -13.05
CA ILE A 282 7.09 13.44 -13.48
C ILE A 282 7.55 12.29 -14.36
N ASP A 283 7.36 11.06 -13.89
CA ASP A 283 7.78 9.82 -14.56
C ASP A 283 6.62 8.94 -15.03
N ASP A 284 5.38 9.24 -14.64
CA ASP A 284 4.22 8.44 -15.04
C ASP A 284 3.88 8.65 -16.53
N PRO A 285 4.07 7.65 -17.41
CA PRO A 285 3.75 7.78 -18.83
C PRO A 285 2.24 7.88 -19.09
N ASP A 286 1.40 7.53 -18.12
CA ASP A 286 -0.05 7.61 -18.25
C ASP A 286 -0.58 9.03 -18.15
N LEU A 287 0.17 9.92 -17.50
CA LEU A 287 -0.29 11.27 -17.18
C LEU A 287 -0.61 12.09 -18.44
N LEU A 288 0.10 11.86 -19.56
CA LEU A 288 -0.22 12.52 -20.84
C LEU A 288 -1.61 12.11 -21.38
N ALA A 289 -1.98 10.84 -21.27
CA ALA A 289 -3.31 10.40 -21.67
C ALA A 289 -4.38 11.04 -20.77
N GLN A 290 -4.13 11.09 -19.46
CA GLN A 290 -5.03 11.71 -18.50
C GLN A 290 -5.24 13.21 -18.76
N THR A 291 -4.20 13.97 -19.12
CA THR A 291 -4.33 15.40 -19.44
C THR A 291 -5.14 15.66 -20.70
N LEU A 292 -5.04 14.79 -21.71
CA LEU A 292 -5.86 14.87 -22.93
C LEU A 292 -7.33 14.51 -22.66
N LEU A 293 -7.58 13.53 -21.79
CA LEU A 293 -8.93 13.09 -21.42
C LEU A 293 -9.59 14.01 -20.38
N THR A 294 -8.80 14.68 -19.54
CA THR A 294 -9.24 15.59 -18.49
C THR A 294 -8.45 16.90 -18.56
N PRO A 295 -8.84 17.83 -19.46
CA PRO A 295 -8.08 19.06 -19.71
C PRO A 295 -7.90 19.99 -18.50
N ASP A 296 -8.72 19.85 -17.44
CA ASP A 296 -8.55 20.59 -16.19
C ASP A 296 -7.19 20.30 -15.51
N LEU A 297 -6.63 19.10 -15.70
CA LEU A 297 -5.29 18.76 -15.22
C LEU A 297 -4.22 19.70 -15.77
N CYS A 298 -4.43 20.27 -16.97
CA CYS A 298 -3.48 21.19 -17.59
C CYS A 298 -3.53 22.59 -17.01
N ARG A 299 -4.47 22.94 -16.13
CA ARG A 299 -4.59 24.31 -15.61
C ARG A 299 -3.56 24.59 -14.53
N VAL A 300 -3.16 25.84 -14.39
CA VAL A 300 -2.28 26.30 -13.31
C VAL A 300 -2.90 25.99 -11.95
N LEU A 301 -2.09 25.41 -11.06
CA LEU A 301 -2.47 25.15 -9.68
C LEU A 301 -2.78 26.47 -8.94
N PRO A 302 -3.83 26.52 -8.12
CA PRO A 302 -4.03 27.60 -7.15
C PRO A 302 -2.82 27.78 -6.23
N ALA A 303 -2.72 28.93 -5.57
CA ALA A 303 -1.67 29.20 -4.60
C ALA A 303 -1.65 28.11 -3.50
N PRO A 304 -0.47 27.50 -3.21
CA PRO A 304 -0.39 26.47 -2.18
C PRO A 304 -0.55 27.11 -0.80
N ALA A 305 -1.31 26.43 0.07
CA ALA A 305 -1.33 26.75 1.48
C ALA A 305 -0.01 26.31 2.14
N GLY A 306 0.43 27.03 3.16
CA GLY A 306 1.54 26.58 4.01
C GLY A 306 1.20 25.28 4.75
N GLU A 307 2.22 24.50 5.10
CA GLU A 307 2.02 23.38 6.00
C GLU A 307 1.83 23.88 7.44
N THR A 308 0.85 23.32 8.16
CA THR A 308 0.59 23.64 9.56
C THR A 308 1.14 22.51 10.44
N LEU A 309 2.11 22.83 11.29
CA LEU A 309 2.74 21.93 12.26
C LEU A 309 2.76 22.59 13.66
N PRO A 310 2.71 21.81 14.76
CA PRO A 310 2.52 20.37 14.78
C PRO A 310 1.07 19.97 14.43
N ARG A 311 0.88 18.72 13.97
CA ARG A 311 -0.43 18.13 13.73
C ARG A 311 -0.49 16.70 14.25
N ASP A 312 -1.66 16.32 14.72
CA ASP A 312 -1.94 14.99 15.25
C ASP A 312 -3.16 14.41 14.55
N ARG A 313 -3.09 13.12 14.20
CA ARG A 313 -4.21 12.40 13.60
C ARG A 313 -4.35 11.04 14.26
N TYR A 314 -5.59 10.64 14.53
CA TYR A 314 -5.94 9.27 14.88
C TYR A 314 -7.02 8.77 13.92
N LEU A 315 -6.71 7.72 13.17
CA LEU A 315 -7.66 7.01 12.29
C LEU A 315 -8.21 5.82 13.05
N THR A 316 -9.50 5.86 13.37
CA THR A 316 -10.13 4.91 14.30
C THR A 316 -10.22 3.53 13.67
N THR A 317 -10.69 3.44 12.43
CA THR A 317 -10.85 2.16 11.72
C THR A 317 -9.52 1.43 11.53
N ALA A 318 -8.46 2.17 11.22
CA ALA A 318 -7.12 1.63 11.03
C ALA A 318 -6.32 1.52 12.33
N ARG A 319 -6.83 2.05 13.46
CA ARG A 319 -6.11 2.21 14.74
C ARG A 319 -4.69 2.71 14.51
N LEU A 320 -4.59 3.84 13.80
CA LEU A 320 -3.33 4.46 13.40
C LEU A 320 -3.27 5.85 13.99
N ALA A 321 -2.27 6.11 14.82
CA ALA A 321 -1.96 7.44 15.33
C ALA A 321 -0.73 7.99 14.62
N ALA A 322 -0.76 9.29 14.29
CA ALA A 322 0.39 9.99 13.75
C ALA A 322 0.55 11.34 14.44
N ARG A 323 1.79 11.72 14.74
CA ARG A 323 2.18 13.06 15.16
C ARG A 323 3.25 13.56 14.20
N ALA A 324 3.02 14.72 13.60
CA ALA A 324 3.96 15.39 12.72
C ALA A 324 4.35 16.73 13.32
N SER A 325 5.64 16.99 13.42
CA SER A 325 6.24 18.24 13.89
C SER A 325 7.29 18.72 12.88
N ALA A 326 7.89 19.89 13.12
CA ALA A 326 9.02 20.36 12.33
C ALA A 326 10.28 19.48 12.48
N THR A 327 10.36 18.69 13.56
CA THR A 327 11.52 17.83 13.88
C THR A 327 11.35 16.41 13.35
N ALA A 328 10.15 15.84 13.49
CA ALA A 328 9.91 14.44 13.17
C ALA A 328 8.44 14.14 12.86
N HIS A 329 8.24 13.07 12.09
CA HIS A 329 6.94 12.44 11.89
C HIS A 329 6.96 11.04 12.51
N THR A 330 6.14 10.80 13.54
CA THR A 330 6.05 9.51 14.23
C THR A 330 4.68 8.89 13.97
N VAL A 331 4.67 7.58 13.72
CA VAL A 331 3.46 6.78 13.47
C VAL A 331 3.41 5.62 14.44
N VAL A 332 2.25 5.38 15.04
CA VAL A 332 1.95 4.23 15.90
C VAL A 332 0.76 3.48 15.34
N TYR A 333 0.90 2.17 15.20
CA TYR A 333 -0.08 1.31 14.56
C TYR A 333 -0.49 0.17 15.48
N GLY A 334 -1.80 0.04 15.71
CA GLY A 334 -2.40 -1.03 16.50
C GLY A 334 -3.59 -1.70 15.83
N GLY A 335 -3.68 -1.63 14.49
CA GLY A 335 -4.85 -2.03 13.70
C GLY A 335 -4.74 -3.35 12.95
N SER A 336 -3.89 -4.27 13.41
CA SER A 336 -3.70 -5.56 12.73
C SER A 336 -4.98 -6.40 12.75
N ASP A 337 -5.27 -7.04 11.62
CA ASP A 337 -6.40 -7.97 11.51
C ASP A 337 -6.02 -9.39 12.02
N VAL A 338 -4.73 -9.67 12.23
CA VAL A 338 -4.23 -11.02 12.58
C VAL A 338 -4.77 -11.53 13.90
N PRO A 339 -4.85 -10.75 15.00
CA PRO A 339 -5.41 -11.27 16.25
C PRO A 339 -6.87 -11.74 16.14
N GLY A 340 -7.66 -11.09 15.29
CA GLY A 340 -9.06 -11.47 15.02
C GLY A 340 -9.20 -12.70 14.12
N HIS A 341 -8.29 -12.88 13.16
CA HIS A 341 -8.35 -13.98 12.19
C HIS A 341 -7.48 -15.19 12.53
N ARG A 342 -6.49 -15.02 13.43
CA ARG A 342 -5.46 -15.99 13.84
C ARG A 342 -4.74 -16.64 12.66
N ARG A 343 -4.43 -15.84 11.64
CA ARG A 343 -3.71 -16.26 10.43
C ARG A 343 -3.28 -15.08 9.59
N ILE A 344 -2.21 -15.27 8.82
CA ILE A 344 -1.76 -14.35 7.77
C ILE A 344 -2.44 -14.69 6.44
N ARG A 345 -3.12 -13.71 5.81
CA ARG A 345 -3.76 -13.87 4.49
C ARG A 345 -3.78 -12.57 3.69
N SER A 346 -3.82 -12.71 2.37
CA SER A 346 -4.10 -11.57 1.47
C SER A 346 -5.44 -10.93 1.82
N GLY A 347 -5.49 -9.59 1.81
CA GLY A 347 -6.67 -8.82 2.23
C GLY A 347 -6.74 -8.54 3.74
N LEU A 348 -5.74 -8.94 4.51
CA LEU A 348 -5.61 -8.61 5.94
C LEU A 348 -4.39 -7.71 6.20
N ALA A 349 -4.50 -6.82 7.18
CA ALA A 349 -3.40 -6.01 7.65
C ALA A 349 -2.51 -6.83 8.61
N CYS A 350 -1.42 -7.34 8.06
CA CYS A 350 -0.57 -8.38 8.67
C CYS A 350 0.78 -7.87 9.16
N ASN A 351 1.20 -6.67 8.74
CA ASN A 351 2.48 -6.09 9.11
C ASN A 351 2.59 -5.93 10.66
N PRO A 352 3.62 -6.52 11.31
CA PRO A 352 3.80 -6.46 12.77
C PRO A 352 4.49 -5.19 13.27
N THR A 353 4.79 -4.25 12.38
CA THR A 353 5.41 -2.96 12.73
C THR A 353 4.42 -2.11 13.51
N PHE A 354 4.71 -1.83 14.78
CA PHE A 354 3.82 -1.01 15.62
C PHE A 354 4.27 0.45 15.75
N LEU A 355 5.50 0.78 15.35
CA LEU A 355 6.01 2.15 15.33
C LEU A 355 6.93 2.41 14.13
N ARG A 356 6.82 3.62 13.55
CA ARG A 356 7.74 4.19 12.56
C ARG A 356 8.09 5.64 12.92
N LEU A 357 9.27 6.09 12.55
CA LEU A 357 9.75 7.46 12.84
C LEU A 357 10.55 7.98 11.64
N PHE A 358 10.21 9.18 11.16
CA PHE A 358 10.85 9.85 10.04
C PHE A 358 11.46 11.16 10.53
N ALA A 359 12.78 11.30 10.41
CA ALA A 359 13.54 12.46 10.82
C ALA A 359 14.51 12.85 9.69
N GLY A 360 14.01 13.57 8.69
CA GLY A 360 14.77 13.86 7.47
C GLY A 360 15.28 12.58 6.81
N ASP A 361 16.60 12.50 6.58
CA ASP A 361 17.24 11.33 5.96
C ASP A 361 17.35 10.12 6.91
N ALA A 362 17.27 10.34 8.23
CA ALA A 362 17.26 9.28 9.23
C ALA A 362 15.83 8.74 9.41
N VAL A 363 15.58 7.52 8.92
CA VAL A 363 14.27 6.88 8.98
C VAL A 363 14.34 5.55 9.73
N LEU A 364 13.51 5.42 10.76
CA LEU A 364 13.18 4.18 11.44
C LEU A 364 11.98 3.55 10.73
N ASP A 365 12.25 2.58 9.87
CA ASP A 365 11.22 1.92 9.06
C ASP A 365 10.36 0.97 9.88
N ALA A 366 10.88 0.39 10.96
CA ALA A 366 10.09 -0.49 11.82
C ALA A 366 10.58 -0.61 13.27
N VAL A 367 9.63 -0.72 14.19
CA VAL A 367 9.82 -1.34 15.51
C VAL A 367 8.89 -2.56 15.60
N ARG A 368 9.46 -3.73 15.93
CA ARG A 368 8.76 -5.03 15.99
C ARG A 368 9.24 -5.81 17.21
N LEU A 369 8.36 -6.61 17.82
CA LEU A 369 8.69 -7.41 19.00
C LEU A 369 8.35 -8.89 18.76
N SER A 370 9.37 -9.74 18.68
CA SER A 370 9.22 -11.21 18.61
C SER A 370 9.22 -11.83 19.99
N ARG A 371 8.43 -12.90 20.18
CA ARG A 371 8.43 -13.72 21.41
C ARG A 371 8.33 -15.20 21.03
N GLY A 372 9.14 -16.04 21.66
CA GLY A 372 9.12 -17.50 21.47
C GLY A 372 7.96 -18.18 22.19
N PHE A 373 6.74 -17.65 22.09
CA PHE A 373 5.55 -18.20 22.73
C PHE A 373 4.76 -19.05 21.74
N PHE A 374 4.99 -20.37 21.76
CA PHE A 374 4.32 -21.37 20.91
C PHE A 374 4.36 -21.04 19.39
N ASP A 375 5.42 -20.40 18.93
CA ASP A 375 5.61 -19.95 17.53
C ASP A 375 4.45 -19.12 16.96
N LEU A 376 3.69 -18.44 17.83
CA LEU A 376 2.57 -17.57 17.46
C LEU A 376 3.02 -16.24 16.83
N GLY A 377 4.32 -16.05 16.64
CA GLY A 377 4.92 -14.93 15.92
C GLY A 377 5.03 -13.64 16.72
N PRO A 378 5.36 -12.53 16.03
CA PRO A 378 5.62 -11.24 16.66
C PRO A 378 4.34 -10.55 17.14
N PHE A 379 4.52 -9.56 18.00
CA PHE A 379 3.47 -8.75 18.56
C PHE A 379 2.66 -8.05 17.48
N ARG A 380 1.35 -8.27 17.53
CA ARG A 380 0.35 -7.55 16.73
C ARG A 380 -0.76 -7.12 17.67
N ALA A 381 -0.94 -5.81 17.83
CA ALA A 381 -1.91 -5.30 18.78
C ALA A 381 -3.33 -5.83 18.45
N ALA A 382 -3.95 -6.51 19.41
CA ALA A 382 -5.34 -6.93 19.34
C ALA A 382 -6.28 -5.76 19.68
N ASP A 383 -5.80 -4.82 20.49
CA ASP A 383 -6.49 -3.59 20.86
C ASP A 383 -5.52 -2.40 20.93
N MET A 384 -6.07 -1.20 20.71
CA MET A 384 -5.37 0.07 20.86
C MET A 384 -6.27 1.10 21.55
N GLN A 385 -5.96 1.37 22.81
CA GLN A 385 -6.61 2.40 23.62
C GLN A 385 -5.92 3.75 23.42
N ARG A 386 -6.70 4.81 23.21
CA ARG A 386 -6.22 6.19 23.32
C ARG A 386 -6.28 6.65 24.78
N LEU A 387 -5.15 7.09 25.32
CA LEU A 387 -5.01 7.65 26.66
C LEU A 387 -5.04 9.19 26.60
N ALA A 388 -4.83 9.87 27.73
CA ALA A 388 -4.76 11.33 27.78
C ALA A 388 -3.50 11.88 27.08
N GLY A 389 -3.65 12.96 26.31
CA GLY A 389 -2.59 13.56 25.51
C GLY A 389 -2.35 12.79 24.21
N HIS A 390 -1.08 12.60 23.85
CA HIS A 390 -0.65 11.85 22.65
C HIS A 390 -0.21 10.42 23.01
N ARG A 391 -0.87 9.84 24.02
CA ARG A 391 -0.53 8.54 24.58
C ARG A 391 -1.48 7.45 24.10
N TYR A 392 -0.93 6.29 23.80
CA TYR A 392 -1.66 5.13 23.31
C TYR A 392 -1.19 3.87 23.99
N ARG A 393 -2.10 2.92 24.20
CA ARG A 393 -1.80 1.61 24.79
C ARG A 393 -2.21 0.53 23.81
N LEU A 394 -1.23 -0.21 23.33
CA LEU A 394 -1.42 -1.37 22.47
C LEU A 394 -1.37 -2.62 23.35
N THR A 395 -2.25 -3.58 23.13
CA THR A 395 -2.30 -4.81 23.93
C THR A 395 -2.55 -6.03 23.06
N GLU A 396 -1.84 -7.11 23.35
CA GLU A 396 -2.08 -8.43 22.79
C GLU A 396 -1.96 -9.47 23.91
N THR A 397 -2.92 -10.39 23.98
CA THR A 397 -2.83 -11.58 24.82
C THR A 397 -2.91 -12.79 23.91
N LEU A 398 -1.83 -13.55 23.86
CA LEU A 398 -1.78 -14.84 23.20
C LEU A 398 -2.14 -15.94 24.19
N THR A 399 -2.95 -16.90 23.74
CA THR A 399 -3.33 -18.07 24.53
C THR A 399 -3.06 -19.32 23.71
N ALA A 400 -2.37 -20.27 24.32
CA ALA A 400 -2.13 -21.60 23.80
C ALA A 400 -2.58 -22.63 24.83
N ALA A 401 -2.78 -23.87 24.42
CA ALA A 401 -3.27 -24.92 25.30
C ALA A 401 -2.44 -26.20 25.22
N TYR A 402 -2.33 -26.88 26.36
CA TYR A 402 -2.02 -28.30 26.45
C TYR A 402 -3.33 -29.08 26.58
N TYR A 403 -3.49 -30.12 25.77
CA TYR A 403 -4.72 -30.91 25.73
C TYR A 403 -4.61 -32.12 26.66
N GLN A 404 -5.59 -32.27 27.55
CA GLN A 404 -5.68 -33.40 28.48
C GLN A 404 -6.17 -34.68 27.77
N PRO A 405 -6.04 -35.86 28.41
CA PRO A 405 -6.58 -37.10 27.87
C PRO A 405 -8.08 -37.01 27.54
N LEU A 406 -8.49 -37.68 26.46
CA LEU A 406 -9.91 -37.77 26.11
C LEU A 406 -10.71 -38.42 27.25
N PRO A 407 -11.92 -37.91 27.56
CA PRO A 407 -12.89 -38.61 28.40
C PRO A 407 -13.11 -40.06 27.93
N PRO A 408 -13.25 -41.06 28.82
CA PRO A 408 -13.36 -42.46 28.44
C PRO A 408 -14.44 -42.77 27.39
N ASP A 409 -15.58 -42.08 27.44
CA ASP A 409 -16.71 -42.21 26.53
C ASP A 409 -16.45 -41.65 25.12
N ARG A 410 -15.40 -40.83 24.96
CA ARG A 410 -14.98 -40.24 23.66
C ARG A 410 -13.82 -40.98 23.02
N ARG A 411 -13.27 -42.00 23.69
CA ARG A 411 -12.14 -42.78 23.18
C ARG A 411 -12.62 -43.77 22.13
N ARG A 412 -11.83 -43.91 21.08
CA ARG A 412 -12.02 -44.96 20.08
C ARG A 412 -11.05 -46.10 20.34
N GLY A 413 -11.54 -47.34 20.25
CA GLY A 413 -10.71 -48.54 20.44
C GLY A 413 -9.61 -48.70 19.38
N ASP A 414 -9.79 -48.10 18.20
CA ASP A 414 -8.81 -48.08 17.10
C ASP A 414 -7.83 -46.89 17.17
N GLY A 415 -8.05 -45.93 18.08
CA GLY A 415 -7.27 -44.69 18.16
C GLY A 415 -7.40 -43.76 16.94
N ALA A 416 -8.31 -44.06 15.99
CA ALA A 416 -8.41 -43.35 14.72
C ALA A 416 -9.32 -42.12 14.85
N TYR A 417 -8.74 -40.99 15.26
CA TYR A 417 -9.45 -39.71 15.31
C TYR A 417 -9.33 -38.94 14.00
N ARG A 418 -10.29 -38.04 13.73
CA ARG A 418 -10.23 -37.17 12.56
C ARG A 418 -9.15 -36.10 12.75
N THR A 419 -8.35 -35.86 11.71
CA THR A 419 -7.48 -34.69 11.64
C THR A 419 -8.31 -33.41 11.67
N ALA A 420 -8.03 -32.56 12.65
CA ALA A 420 -8.64 -31.26 12.81
C ALA A 420 -7.55 -30.19 12.94
N ASP A 421 -7.87 -28.97 12.53
CA ASP A 421 -7.07 -27.78 12.76
C ASP A 421 -7.52 -27.13 14.07
N GLU A 422 -6.59 -26.93 15.00
CA GLU A 422 -6.88 -26.27 16.29
C GLU A 422 -6.63 -24.76 16.25
N GLY A 423 -6.12 -24.23 15.14
CA GLY A 423 -5.78 -22.84 14.92
C GLY A 423 -4.28 -22.58 14.81
N ARG A 424 -3.43 -23.37 15.46
CA ARG A 424 -1.96 -23.29 15.31
C ARG A 424 -1.36 -24.44 14.51
N PHE A 425 -1.94 -25.64 14.66
CA PHE A 425 -1.50 -26.83 13.96
C PHE A 425 -2.66 -27.81 13.74
N SER A 426 -2.46 -28.74 12.81
CA SER A 426 -3.42 -29.81 12.51
C SER A 426 -2.93 -31.16 13.03
N ALA A 427 -3.80 -31.89 13.73
CA ALA A 427 -3.51 -33.26 14.15
C ALA A 427 -4.79 -34.11 14.34
N ALA A 428 -4.64 -35.43 14.28
CA ALA A 428 -5.69 -36.41 14.56
C ALA A 428 -5.89 -36.61 16.07
N MET A 429 -6.29 -35.55 16.77
CA MET A 429 -6.36 -35.53 18.23
C MET A 429 -7.74 -35.30 18.82
N ALA A 430 -8.79 -35.04 18.03
CA ALA A 430 -10.12 -34.68 18.54
C ALA A 430 -10.07 -33.54 19.58
N PHE A 431 -9.39 -32.44 19.22
CA PHE A 431 -9.09 -31.32 20.13
C PHE A 431 -10.32 -30.77 20.87
N ALA A 432 -11.46 -30.64 20.17
CA ALA A 432 -12.69 -30.08 20.73
C ALA A 432 -13.31 -30.95 21.86
N ASP A 433 -12.98 -32.24 21.92
CA ASP A 433 -13.49 -33.18 22.93
C ASP A 433 -12.56 -33.30 24.16
N ARG A 434 -11.44 -32.58 24.18
CA ARG A 434 -10.44 -32.66 25.25
C ARG A 434 -10.55 -31.47 26.21
N PRO A 435 -10.47 -31.71 27.53
CA PRO A 435 -10.15 -30.64 28.47
C PRO A 435 -8.81 -30.01 28.12
N ARG A 436 -8.62 -28.73 28.46
CA ARG A 436 -7.43 -27.97 28.08
C ARG A 436 -6.88 -27.17 29.25
N ASP A 437 -5.56 -27.19 29.37
CA ASP A 437 -4.81 -26.31 30.26
C ASP A 437 -4.29 -25.14 29.44
N GLU A 438 -4.85 -23.96 29.67
CA GLU A 438 -4.48 -22.77 28.94
C GLU A 438 -3.26 -22.09 29.58
N VAL A 439 -2.34 -21.67 28.72
CA VAL A 439 -1.20 -20.83 29.05
C VAL A 439 -1.35 -19.54 28.27
N SER A 440 -1.15 -18.40 28.93
CA SER A 440 -1.28 -17.10 28.30
C SER A 440 -0.03 -16.25 28.47
N HIS A 441 0.26 -15.45 27.44
CA HIS A 441 1.34 -14.49 27.41
C HIS A 441 0.78 -13.15 26.94
N THR A 442 1.00 -12.09 27.71
CA THR A 442 0.43 -10.76 27.44
C THR A 442 1.55 -9.76 27.21
N THR A 443 1.44 -9.01 26.12
CA THR A 443 2.30 -7.87 25.82
C THR A 443 1.48 -6.60 25.84
N ARG A 444 1.97 -5.59 26.54
CA ARG A 444 1.44 -4.24 26.52
C ARG A 444 2.53 -3.27 26.10
N VAL A 445 2.20 -2.37 25.16
CA VAL A 445 3.09 -1.31 24.72
C VAL A 445 2.37 0.02 24.94
N ASP A 446 2.83 0.78 25.92
CA ASP A 446 2.42 2.17 26.11
C ASP A 446 3.35 3.06 25.30
N VAL A 447 2.77 3.92 24.46
CA VAL A 447 3.49 4.84 23.57
C VAL A 447 3.09 6.27 23.89
N ASP A 448 4.06 7.15 24.09
CA ASP A 448 3.86 8.61 24.18
C ASP A 448 4.51 9.28 22.96
N LEU A 449 3.70 9.83 22.06
CA LEU A 449 4.20 10.53 20.88
C LEU A 449 4.74 11.91 21.26
N ARG A 450 6.01 12.16 20.94
CA ARG A 450 6.72 13.42 21.19
C ARG A 450 6.86 14.23 19.91
N GLU A 451 7.24 15.49 20.04
CA GLU A 451 7.58 16.31 18.87
C GLU A 451 8.83 15.80 18.16
N ASP A 452 9.78 15.23 18.88
CA ASP A 452 11.04 14.72 18.36
C ASP A 452 11.10 13.18 18.34
N GLY A 453 9.98 12.47 18.47
CA GLY A 453 9.99 11.01 18.41
C GLY A 453 8.91 10.35 19.25
N ALA A 454 9.29 9.39 20.09
CA ALA A 454 8.38 8.69 20.98
C ALA A 454 9.08 8.09 22.20
N ASP A 455 8.31 7.92 23.27
CA ASP A 455 8.66 7.07 24.40
C ASP A 455 7.81 5.81 24.39
N LEU A 456 8.46 4.66 24.63
CA LEU A 456 7.82 3.36 24.74
C LEU A 456 8.04 2.81 26.14
N ARG A 457 6.99 2.23 26.71
CA ARG A 457 7.07 1.31 27.83
C ARG A 457 6.46 -0.02 27.39
N ILE A 458 7.26 -1.09 27.43
CA ILE A 458 6.87 -2.41 26.96
C ILE A 458 6.85 -3.35 28.16
N ASP A 459 5.66 -3.85 28.51
CA ASP A 459 5.46 -4.86 29.53
C ASP A 459 5.22 -6.22 28.85
N ILE A 460 6.07 -7.20 29.16
CA ILE A 460 6.04 -8.58 28.67
C ILE A 460 5.75 -9.49 29.85
N GLY A 461 4.55 -10.04 29.93
CA GLY A 461 4.09 -10.90 31.03
C GLY A 461 3.69 -12.29 30.57
N GLY A 462 3.69 -13.24 31.50
CA GLY A 462 3.40 -14.65 31.25
C GLY A 462 4.58 -15.54 31.65
N PRO A 463 4.62 -16.81 31.20
CA PRO A 463 5.73 -17.70 31.45
C PRO A 463 7.03 -17.21 30.77
N PRO A 464 8.20 -17.61 31.28
CA PRO A 464 9.48 -17.15 30.74
C PRO A 464 9.73 -17.72 29.34
N VAL A 465 9.84 -16.83 28.36
CA VAL A 465 10.13 -17.13 26.95
C VAL A 465 11.14 -16.14 26.39
N PRO A 466 11.94 -16.52 25.37
CA PRO A 466 12.83 -15.57 24.71
C PRO A 466 12.01 -14.49 23.99
N TRP A 467 12.51 -13.26 24.00
CA TRP A 467 11.93 -12.14 23.26
C TRP A 467 13.03 -11.27 22.63
N ALA A 468 12.68 -10.59 21.55
CA ALA A 468 13.56 -9.68 20.84
C ALA A 468 12.78 -8.48 20.30
N LEU A 469 13.17 -7.28 20.71
CA LEU A 469 12.75 -6.03 20.09
C LEU A 469 13.71 -5.73 18.92
N GLU A 470 13.18 -5.78 17.70
CA GLU A 470 13.86 -5.39 16.47
C GLU A 470 13.52 -3.93 16.14
N ILE A 471 14.55 -3.09 16.00
CA ILE A 471 14.46 -1.67 15.63
C ILE A 471 15.23 -1.49 14.32
N THR A 472 14.53 -1.23 13.22
CA THR A 472 15.10 -1.28 11.88
C THR A 472 15.17 0.09 11.22
N PHE A 473 16.38 0.52 10.92
CA PHE A 473 16.66 1.75 10.19
C PHE A 473 16.82 1.51 8.69
N ARG A 474 16.30 2.45 7.92
CA ARG A 474 16.48 2.51 6.47
C ARG A 474 17.95 2.56 6.11
N PRO A 475 18.47 1.78 5.15
CA PRO A 475 19.87 1.84 4.72
C PRO A 475 20.33 3.24 4.26
N GLY A 476 21.63 3.51 4.37
CA GLY A 476 22.24 4.78 3.93
C GLY A 476 22.94 5.59 5.02
N GLY A 477 22.87 5.13 6.27
CA GLY A 477 23.48 5.77 7.43
C GLY A 477 24.42 4.86 8.22
N THR A 478 24.97 5.40 9.31
CA THR A 478 25.92 4.75 10.22
C THR A 478 25.34 4.56 11.61
N VAL A 479 25.76 3.48 12.28
CA VAL A 479 25.39 3.16 13.66
C VAL A 479 26.57 3.46 14.58
N GLU A 480 26.31 4.22 15.64
CA GLU A 480 27.26 4.55 16.70
C GLU A 480 26.72 4.10 18.06
N GLY A 481 27.54 3.45 18.89
CA GLY A 481 27.18 2.99 20.24
C GLY A 481 26.56 1.59 20.31
N GLY A 482 26.18 0.98 19.18
CA GLY A 482 25.74 -0.42 19.12
C GLY A 482 26.90 -1.42 18.95
N VAL A 483 26.77 -2.63 19.49
CA VAL A 483 27.75 -3.71 19.28
C VAL A 483 27.41 -4.47 17.99
N PRO A 484 28.30 -4.56 16.99
CA PRO A 484 27.99 -5.24 15.74
C PRO A 484 27.84 -6.75 15.94
N LEU A 485 26.80 -7.32 15.33
CA LEU A 485 26.53 -8.76 15.28
C LEU A 485 26.81 -9.38 13.89
N GLY A 486 27.14 -8.55 12.89
CA GLY A 486 27.30 -8.96 11.49
C GLY A 486 26.02 -8.80 10.66
N ASP A 487 26.16 -8.72 9.34
CA ASP A 487 25.06 -8.62 8.37
C ASP A 487 24.10 -7.43 8.62
N GLY A 488 24.64 -6.26 8.99
CA GLY A 488 23.84 -5.08 9.32
C GLY A 488 23.03 -5.21 10.60
N ARG A 489 23.35 -6.17 11.47
CA ARG A 489 22.73 -6.36 12.78
C ARG A 489 23.59 -5.79 13.90
N TRP A 490 22.93 -5.25 14.91
CA TRP A 490 23.54 -4.59 16.06
C TRP A 490 22.83 -5.02 17.35
N CYS A 491 23.57 -5.09 18.46
CA CYS A 491 23.06 -5.32 19.80
C CYS A 491 23.14 -4.03 20.61
N LEU A 492 22.06 -3.72 21.33
CA LEU A 492 22.00 -2.62 22.29
C LEU A 492 21.87 -3.19 23.71
N THR A 493 22.90 -3.00 24.55
CA THR A 493 22.95 -3.55 25.90
C THR A 493 22.53 -2.54 26.98
N THR A 494 23.34 -1.51 27.23
CA THR A 494 23.13 -0.57 28.36
C THR A 494 23.45 0.89 28.05
N GLY A 495 24.03 1.20 26.88
CA GLY A 495 24.37 2.56 26.46
C GLY A 495 23.39 3.10 25.40
N PRO A 496 23.37 4.41 25.16
CA PRO A 496 22.64 4.99 24.03
C PRO A 496 23.26 4.54 22.70
N MET A 497 22.41 4.37 21.69
CA MET A 497 22.82 4.21 20.30
C MET A 497 22.34 5.38 19.46
N THR A 498 23.10 5.76 18.44
CA THR A 498 22.68 6.76 17.44
C THR A 498 22.76 6.16 16.03
N TYR A 499 21.71 6.35 15.25
CA TYR A 499 21.71 6.14 13.81
C TYR A 499 21.78 7.49 13.10
N ARG A 500 22.77 7.69 12.22
CA ARG A 500 22.99 8.94 11.50
C ARG A 500 22.89 8.71 10.01
N ALA A 501 22.07 9.50 9.32
CA ALA A 501 21.99 9.52 7.86
C ALA A 501 21.96 10.98 7.40
N GLY A 502 22.89 11.35 6.51
CA GLY A 502 23.08 12.75 6.14
C GLY A 502 23.35 13.64 7.35
N ALA A 503 22.58 14.72 7.49
CA ALA A 503 22.64 15.65 8.63
C ALA A 503 21.69 15.27 9.78
N ASP A 504 20.91 14.20 9.63
CA ASP A 504 19.85 13.83 10.55
C ASP A 504 20.25 12.59 11.37
N GLU A 505 19.80 12.52 12.62
CA GLU A 505 20.06 11.39 13.49
C GLU A 505 18.84 10.97 14.30
N ILE A 506 18.74 9.68 14.60
CA ILE A 506 17.81 9.12 15.58
C ILE A 506 18.62 8.45 16.67
N ARG A 507 18.44 8.91 17.90
CA ARG A 507 19.03 8.35 19.11
C ARG A 507 18.05 7.41 19.79
N ILE A 508 18.56 6.27 20.24
CA ILE A 508 17.85 5.25 21.01
C ILE A 508 18.47 5.18 22.40
N GLU A 509 17.65 5.25 23.42
CA GLU A 509 18.00 4.91 24.80
C GLU A 509 17.03 3.84 25.28
N ALA A 510 17.55 2.76 25.86
CA ALA A 510 16.72 1.67 26.38
C ALA A 510 17.17 1.31 27.80
N ASP A 511 16.21 1.03 28.67
CA ASP A 511 16.45 0.63 30.06
C ASP A 511 15.49 -0.48 30.48
N VAL A 512 15.94 -1.32 31.42
CA VAL A 512 15.14 -2.40 32.02
C VAL A 512 14.66 -1.94 33.39
N GLU A 513 13.37 -1.65 33.51
CA GLU A 513 12.79 -1.32 34.82
C GLU A 513 12.58 -2.57 35.68
N ALA A 514 12.24 -3.70 35.06
CA ALA A 514 12.02 -4.98 35.73
C ALA A 514 12.38 -6.16 34.83
N GLY A 515 13.01 -7.19 35.41
CA GLY A 515 13.51 -8.38 34.72
C GLY A 515 15.04 -8.47 34.76
N GLU A 516 15.59 -9.52 34.14
CA GLU A 516 17.04 -9.69 34.00
C GLU A 516 17.66 -8.66 33.04
N PRO A 517 18.97 -8.37 33.12
CA PRO A 517 19.63 -7.53 32.13
C PRO A 517 19.43 -8.04 30.69
N PRO A 518 19.43 -7.14 29.67
CA PRO A 518 19.34 -7.56 28.28
C PRO A 518 20.48 -8.49 27.89
N ALA A 519 20.19 -9.39 26.95
CA ALA A 519 21.14 -10.34 26.43
C ALA A 519 22.33 -9.64 25.75
N GLY A 520 23.55 -10.09 26.07
CA GLY A 520 24.78 -9.60 25.44
C GLY A 520 24.93 -10.07 23.98
N PRO A 521 25.92 -9.53 23.23
CA PRO A 521 26.09 -9.78 21.80
C PRO A 521 26.31 -11.27 21.44
N ASP A 522 26.82 -12.07 22.38
CA ASP A 522 27.05 -13.51 22.16
C ASP A 522 25.76 -14.34 22.13
N ARG A 523 24.61 -13.75 22.52
CA ARG A 523 23.30 -14.43 22.63
C ARG A 523 22.49 -14.35 21.34
N SER A 524 23.08 -14.84 20.26
CA SER A 524 22.43 -14.92 18.93
C SER A 524 21.16 -15.80 18.90
N ASP A 525 20.98 -16.67 19.89
CA ASP A 525 19.77 -17.48 20.10
C ASP A 525 18.54 -16.62 20.42
N VAL A 526 18.75 -15.47 21.06
CA VAL A 526 17.72 -14.52 21.49
C VAL A 526 17.71 -13.25 20.62
N LEU A 527 18.88 -12.75 20.21
CA LEU A 527 19.03 -11.51 19.43
C LEU A 527 18.71 -11.72 17.94
N ARG A 528 17.49 -12.18 17.66
CA ARG A 528 16.98 -12.45 16.32
C ARG A 528 15.47 -12.24 16.25
N TYR A 529 15.01 -11.81 15.08
CA TYR A 529 13.59 -11.75 14.78
C TYR A 529 13.04 -13.15 14.49
N ASP A 530 11.88 -13.45 15.10
CA ASP A 530 11.09 -14.65 14.84
C ASP A 530 9.73 -14.23 14.25
N PRO A 531 9.44 -14.60 12.98
CA PRO A 531 8.18 -14.28 12.32
C PRO A 531 7.02 -15.19 12.77
N GLY A 532 7.29 -16.31 13.45
CA GLY A 532 6.32 -17.33 13.82
C GLY A 532 6.01 -18.35 12.72
N GLN A 533 5.23 -19.37 13.10
CA GLN A 533 4.97 -20.57 12.31
C GLN A 533 4.29 -20.31 10.97
N ASP A 534 3.40 -19.31 10.91
CA ASP A 534 2.71 -18.89 9.67
C ASP A 534 3.68 -18.54 8.54
N HIS A 535 4.92 -18.15 8.88
CA HIS A 535 5.99 -17.94 7.92
C HIS A 535 6.97 -19.12 7.89
N THR A 536 7.43 -19.61 9.04
CA THR A 536 8.54 -20.57 9.08
C THR A 536 8.18 -21.95 8.54
N VAL A 537 6.92 -22.39 8.62
CA VAL A 537 6.52 -23.75 8.18
C VAL A 537 6.71 -23.96 6.66
N VAL A 538 6.60 -22.90 5.87
CA VAL A 538 6.83 -22.89 4.42
C VAL A 538 8.23 -22.39 4.05
N GLY A 539 9.12 -22.22 5.04
CA GLY A 539 10.46 -21.67 4.85
C GLY A 539 10.50 -20.17 4.55
N GLY A 540 9.41 -19.45 4.85
CA GLY A 540 9.29 -18.01 4.63
C GLY A 540 9.68 -17.16 5.85
N THR A 541 9.78 -15.85 5.62
CA THR A 541 9.96 -14.83 6.68
C THR A 541 9.38 -13.50 6.23
N ASP A 542 8.92 -12.69 7.17
CA ASP A 542 8.59 -11.27 6.96
C ASP A 542 9.62 -10.33 7.63
N ALA A 543 10.80 -10.85 7.97
CA ALA A 543 11.89 -10.08 8.56
C ALA A 543 12.25 -8.85 7.73
N THR A 544 12.57 -7.76 8.43
CA THR A 544 12.96 -6.51 7.78
C THR A 544 14.39 -6.58 7.24
N THR A 545 14.74 -5.67 6.33
CA THR A 545 16.09 -5.48 5.80
C THR A 545 16.68 -4.14 6.26
N GLY A 546 17.99 -3.96 6.13
CA GLY A 546 18.69 -2.74 6.53
C GLY A 546 19.45 -2.87 7.86
N ASN A 547 19.59 -1.76 8.57
CA ASN A 547 20.32 -1.70 9.83
C ASN A 547 19.38 -2.09 10.97
N ARG A 548 19.52 -3.30 11.49
CA ARG A 548 18.63 -3.87 12.53
C ARG A 548 19.32 -3.86 13.88
N VAL A 549 18.70 -3.22 14.86
CA VAL A 549 19.17 -3.18 16.24
C VAL A 549 18.29 -4.09 17.07
N TYR A 550 18.91 -4.94 17.87
CA TYR A 550 18.22 -5.86 18.76
C TYR A 550 18.47 -5.51 20.22
N ILE A 551 17.38 -5.54 20.98
CA ILE A 551 17.37 -5.69 22.43
C ILE A 551 16.61 -6.99 22.68
N GLY A 552 17.13 -7.89 23.51
CA GLY A 552 16.48 -9.18 23.74
C GLY A 552 16.77 -9.74 25.13
N GLY A 553 15.99 -10.75 25.52
CA GLY A 553 16.12 -11.39 26.83
C GLY A 553 15.16 -12.57 26.99
N HIS A 554 14.99 -13.04 28.22
CA HIS A 554 13.96 -14.02 28.58
C HIS A 554 12.98 -13.38 29.55
N GLY A 555 11.69 -13.31 29.18
CA GLY A 555 10.66 -12.67 29.98
C GLY A 555 10.41 -13.35 31.33
N PRO A 556 9.59 -12.74 32.21
CA PRO A 556 8.89 -11.47 32.04
C PRO A 556 9.80 -10.24 32.18
N HIS A 557 9.46 -9.15 31.48
CA HIS A 557 10.24 -7.90 31.43
C HIS A 557 9.36 -6.66 31.39
N THR A 558 9.85 -5.56 31.95
CA THR A 558 9.40 -4.20 31.67
C THR A 558 10.58 -3.40 31.12
N LEU A 559 10.41 -2.86 29.93
CA LEU A 559 11.43 -2.08 29.21
C LEU A 559 10.92 -0.67 28.95
N THR A 560 11.81 0.30 29.00
CA THR A 560 11.57 1.62 28.42
C THR A 560 12.48 1.82 27.22
N VAL A 561 11.96 2.48 26.19
CA VAL A 561 12.73 2.85 24.99
C VAL A 561 12.37 4.28 24.61
N ALA A 562 13.34 5.18 24.62
CA ALA A 562 13.21 6.54 24.12
C ALA A 562 13.82 6.64 22.73
N LEU A 563 13.03 7.11 21.77
CA LEU A 563 13.43 7.39 20.39
C LEU A 563 13.42 8.91 20.18
N ARG A 564 14.56 9.48 19.77
CA ARG A 564 14.76 10.93 19.66
C ARG A 564 15.44 11.32 18.35
N ALA A 565 14.70 11.99 17.49
CA ALA A 565 15.17 12.66 16.29
C ALA A 565 15.92 13.94 16.65
N ARG A 566 17.08 14.14 16.02
CA ARG A 566 17.86 15.38 16.14
C ARG A 566 18.44 15.74 14.78
N ARG A 567 18.63 17.03 14.56
CA ARG A 567 19.50 17.55 13.50
C ARG A 567 20.61 18.33 14.19
N PRO A 568 21.80 17.74 14.39
CA PRO A 568 22.93 18.45 14.98
C PRO A 568 23.26 19.68 14.14
N ALA A 569 23.67 20.77 14.78
CA ALA A 569 24.24 21.90 14.05
C ALA A 569 25.46 21.42 13.25
N PRO A 570 25.69 21.90 12.02
CA PRO A 570 26.88 21.55 11.27
C PRO A 570 28.13 21.93 12.10
N PRO A 571 29.21 21.11 12.06
CA PRO A 571 30.45 21.48 12.73
C PRO A 571 30.92 22.83 12.18
N VAL A 572 31.12 23.78 13.10
CA VAL A 572 31.55 25.17 12.81
C VAL A 572 32.94 25.21 12.22
#